data_AF-A0A1E4K8J1-F1
#
_entry.id   AF-A0A1E4K8J1-F1
#
_cell.length_a   1.000
_cell.length_b   1.000
_cell.length_c   1.000
_cell.angle_alpha   90.00
_cell.angle_beta   90.00
_cell.angle_gamma   90.00
#
_symmetry.space_group_name_H-M   'P 1'
#
loop_
_entity.id
_entity.type
_entity.pdbx_description
1 polymer ?
#
loop_
_entity_poly.entity_id
_entity_poly.type
_entity_poly.pdbx_seq_one_letter_code
_entity_poly.pdbx_strand_id
1 'polypeptide(L)' 'MGSFSLWHWLIVLLIVVLVFGTKRLRNMGGDLGSAMRDFKKGLQGDEEAPKLKADPAPDAEKAASEPKREKAE' A
#
# COMPACT_ATOMS: atom_id res chain seq x y z
N MET A 1 26.05 -14.15 -27.34
CA MET A 1 24.79 -14.70 -26.82
C MET A 1 24.17 -13.69 -25.85
N GLY A 2 23.73 -12.54 -26.35
CA GLY A 2 23.21 -11.40 -25.57
C GLY A 2 21.70 -11.24 -25.72
N SER A 3 21.00 -12.36 -25.93
CA SER A 3 19.64 -12.41 -26.47
C SER A 3 18.54 -12.02 -25.50
N PHE A 4 18.88 -11.66 -24.26
CA PHE A 4 17.94 -11.21 -23.24
C PHE A 4 18.26 -9.78 -22.81
N SER A 5 18.41 -8.91 -23.81
CA SER A 5 18.53 -7.47 -23.62
C SER A 5 17.46 -6.99 -22.64
N LEU A 6 17.83 -6.08 -21.73
CA LEU A 6 16.93 -5.45 -20.76
C LEU A 6 15.62 -4.95 -21.41
N TRP A 7 15.72 -4.56 -22.69
CA TRP A 7 14.60 -4.15 -23.53
C TRP A 7 13.52 -5.24 -23.70
N HIS A 8 13.91 -6.52 -23.81
CA HIS A 8 12.97 -7.61 -23.96
C HIS A 8 12.12 -7.79 -22.70
N TRP A 9 12.74 -7.67 -21.51
CA TRP A 9 12.02 -7.72 -20.23
C TRP A 9 11.03 -6.57 -20.08
N LEU A 10 11.35 -5.37 -20.56
CA LEU A 10 10.42 -4.23 -20.60
C LEU A 10 9.18 -4.53 -21.46
N ILE A 11 9.36 -5.08 -22.67
CA ILE A 11 8.24 -5.47 -23.54
C ILE A 11 7.39 -6.57 -22.89
N VAL A 12 8.02 -7.60 -22.33
CA VAL A 12 7.28 -8.71 -21.69
C VAL A 12 6.45 -8.20 -20.52
N LEU A 13 7.02 -7.33 -19.67
CA LEU A 13 6.31 -6.76 -18.52
C LEU A 13 5.11 -5.92 -18.98
N LEU A 14 5.26 -5.14 -20.05
CA LEU A 14 4.15 -4.40 -20.66
C LEU A 14 3.01 -5.33 -21.10
N ILE A 15 3.33 -6.42 -21.80
CA ILE A 15 2.33 -7.38 -22.26
C ILE A 15 1.62 -8.05 -21.07
N VAL A 16 2.35 -8.44 -20.03
CA VAL A 16 1.76 -9.01 -18.81
C VAL A 16 0.78 -8.02 -18.17
N VAL A 17 1.15 -6.74 -18.07
CA VAL A 17 0.25 -5.70 -17.53
C VAL A 17 -1.01 -5.53 -18.40
N LEU A 18 -0.88 -5.62 -19.73
CA LEU A 18 -2.03 -5.51 -20.65
C LEU A 18 -2.96 -6.72 -20.54
N VAL A 19 -2.42 -7.94 -20.43
CA VAL A 19 -3.21 -9.19 -20.34
C VAL A 19 -3.92 -9.28 -19.00
N PHE A 20 -3.23 -9.01 -17.89
CA PHE A 20 -3.84 -9.06 -16.56
C PHE A 20 -4.66 -7.81 -16.24
N GLY A 21 -4.38 -6.69 -16.93
CA GLY A 21 -4.97 -5.39 -16.66
C GLY A 21 -4.41 -4.73 -15.39
N THR A 22 -4.37 -3.40 -15.39
CA THR A 22 -3.87 -2.61 -14.24
C THR A 22 -4.70 -2.80 -12.97
N LYS A 23 -5.99 -3.14 -13.09
CA LYS A 23 -6.91 -3.31 -11.94
C LYS A 23 -6.59 -4.57 -11.12
N ARG A 24 -6.30 -5.71 -11.77
CA ARG A 24 -5.90 -6.95 -11.08
C ARG A 24 -4.50 -6.83 -10.50
N LEU A 25 -3.58 -6.25 -11.28
CA LEU A 25 -2.20 -6.05 -10.84
C LEU A 25 -2.11 -5.06 -9.67
N ARG A 26 -2.99 -4.04 -9.60
CA ARG A 26 -3.03 -3.12 -8.46
C ARG A 26 -3.64 -3.75 -7.21
N ASN A 27 -4.72 -4.54 -7.34
CA ASN A 27 -5.29 -5.24 -6.19
C ASN A 27 -4.30 -6.24 -5.59
N MET A 28 -3.70 -7.13 -6.40
CA MET A 28 -2.76 -8.13 -5.88
C MET A 28 -1.38 -7.52 -5.57
N GLY A 29 -0.94 -6.53 -6.36
CA GLY A 29 0.33 -5.84 -6.15
C GLY A 29 0.31 -4.89 -4.95
N GLY A 30 -0.84 -4.39 -4.52
CA GLY A 30 -0.97 -3.59 -3.30
C GLY A 30 -0.68 -4.42 -2.05
N ASP A 31 -1.26 -5.62 -1.96
CA ASP A 31 -1.07 -6.53 -0.83
C ASP A 31 0.37 -7.07 -0.79
N LEU A 32 0.88 -7.54 -1.94
CA LEU A 32 2.25 -8.04 -2.06
C LEU A 32 3.29 -6.92 -1.88
N GLY A 33 3.00 -5.72 -2.38
CA GLY A 33 3.88 -4.56 -2.28
C GLY A 33 3.96 -4.01 -0.86
N SER A 34 2.87 -4.10 -0.09
CA SER A 34 2.86 -3.71 1.33
C SER A 34 3.71 -4.67 2.17
N ALA A 35 3.54 -5.98 1.99
CA ALA A 35 4.37 -6.99 2.65
C ALA A 35 5.87 -6.84 2.30
N MET A 36 6.18 -6.56 1.04
CA MET A 36 7.56 -6.31 0.59
C MET A 36 8.12 -4.98 1.14
N ARG A 37 7.29 -3.93 1.27
CA ARG A 37 7.69 -2.65 1.90
C ARG A 37 8.03 -2.84 3.37
N ASP A 38 7.22 -3.58 4.11
CA ASP A 38 7.45 -3.82 5.53
C ASP A 38 8.66 -4.74 5.75
N PHE A 39 8.86 -5.74 4.88
CA PHE A 39 10.08 -6.55 4.86
C PHE A 39 11.32 -5.70 4.59
N LYS A 40 11.27 -4.81 3.58
CA LYS A 40 12.38 -3.89 3.28
C LYS A 40 12.64 -2.90 4.42
N LYS A 41 11.59 -2.39 5.09
CA LYS A 41 11.72 -1.52 6.26
C LYS A 41 12.38 -2.25 7.43
N GLY A 42 11.98 -3.49 7.71
CA GLY A 42 12.58 -4.32 8.76
C GLY A 42 14.04 -4.66 8.47
N LEU A 43 14.40 -4.88 7.21
CA LEU A 43 15.79 -5.12 6.79
C LEU A 43 16.67 -3.86 6.83
N GLN A 44 16.09 -2.66 6.68
CA GLN A 44 16.84 -1.40 6.65
C GLN A 44 17.13 -0.80 8.02
N GLY A 45 16.68 -1.42 9.13
CA GLY A 45 17.16 -1.16 10.50
C GLY A 45 17.18 0.31 10.97
N ASP A 46 16.19 0.69 11.77
CA ASP A 46 16.31 1.63 12.91
C ASP A 46 16.92 3.04 12.74
N GLU A 47 16.91 3.69 11.56
CA GLU A 47 17.27 5.14 11.52
C GLU A 47 16.17 6.11 11.08
N GLU A 48 15.12 5.68 10.37
CA GLU A 48 13.95 6.55 10.16
C GLU A 48 12.68 5.71 10.04
N ALA A 49 11.98 5.50 11.16
CA ALA A 49 10.66 4.87 11.17
C ALA A 49 9.63 5.78 10.47
N PRO A 50 9.12 5.46 9.26
CA PRO A 50 8.11 6.27 8.63
C PRO A 50 6.76 5.81 9.18
N LYS A 51 6.18 6.68 10.02
CA LYS A 51 4.77 6.76 10.42
C LYS A 51 3.89 5.83 9.58
N LEU A 52 3.47 4.69 10.15
CA LEU A 52 2.40 3.88 9.58
C LEU A 52 1.14 4.76 9.53
N LYS A 53 0.90 5.38 8.38
CA LYS A 53 -0.45 5.81 8.01
C LYS A 53 -1.18 4.53 7.65
N ALA A 54 -1.83 3.93 8.64
CA ALA A 54 -2.95 3.04 8.39
C ALA A 54 -4.00 3.84 7.59
N ASP A 55 -4.54 3.20 6.57
CA ASP A 55 -5.58 3.71 5.66
C ASP A 55 -6.75 4.34 6.45
N PRO A 56 -7.47 5.33 5.91
CA PRO A 56 -8.61 5.94 6.59
C PRO A 56 -9.65 4.86 6.88
N ALA A 57 -9.98 4.65 8.16
CA ALA A 57 -11.15 3.88 8.53
C ALA A 57 -12.40 4.59 7.95
N PRO A 58 -13.19 3.98 7.06
CA PRO A 58 -14.61 4.26 7.08
C PRO A 58 -15.14 3.71 8.41
N ASP A 59 -16.14 4.35 9.00
CA ASP A 59 -16.70 4.02 10.32
C ASP A 59 -15.93 4.60 11.53
N ALA A 60 -15.74 5.91 11.51
CA ALA A 60 -15.74 6.71 12.74
C ALA A 60 -16.65 7.95 12.63
N GLU A 61 -17.64 7.90 11.73
CA GLU A 61 -18.76 8.84 11.76
C GLU A 61 -19.95 8.08 12.34
N LYS A 62 -20.51 8.60 13.44
CA LYS A 62 -21.77 8.15 14.11
C LYS A 62 -21.67 7.14 15.26
N ALA A 63 -20.79 7.38 16.23
CA ALA A 63 -20.93 6.77 17.57
C ALA A 63 -20.44 7.64 18.75
N ALA A 64 -20.37 8.97 18.61
CA ALA A 64 -19.93 9.86 19.70
C ALA A 64 -20.60 11.25 19.70
N SER A 65 -21.87 11.33 19.30
CA SER A 65 -22.68 12.55 19.49
C SER A 65 -23.53 12.47 20.76
N GLU A 66 -22.90 12.13 21.88
CA GLU A 66 -23.37 12.27 23.27
C GLU A 66 -22.18 11.75 24.12
N PRO A 67 -21.67 12.43 25.17
CA PRO A 67 -22.37 13.34 26.08
C PRO A 67 -21.52 14.59 26.50
N LYS A 68 -22.06 15.46 27.37
CA LYS A 68 -21.40 16.01 28.60
C LYS A 68 -21.59 17.51 28.86
N ARG A 69 -22.04 17.76 30.10
CA ARG A 69 -22.11 18.98 30.94
C ARG A 69 -23.45 19.74 30.85
N GLU A 70 -24.31 19.83 31.86
CA GLU A 70 -24.21 19.63 33.33
C GLU A 70 -22.90 20.10 33.98
N LYS A 71 -22.83 21.42 34.20
CA LYS A 71 -22.27 22.15 35.35
C LYS A 71 -22.73 23.60 35.13
N ALA A 72 -23.64 24.12 35.95
CA ALA A 72 -23.30 24.84 37.17
C ALA A 72 -22.35 26.01 36.87
N GLU A 73 -22.93 27.16 36.47
CA GLU A 73 -22.82 28.48 37.11
C GLU A 73 -23.61 29.51 36.30
#